data_AF-A0A1D6NL23-F1
#
_entry.id   AF-A0A1D6NL23-F1
#
_cell.length_a   1.000
_cell.length_b   1.000
_cell.length_c   1.000
_cell.angle_alpha   90.00
_cell.angle_beta   90.00
_cell.angle_gamma   90.00
#
_symmetry.space_group_name_H-M   'P 1'
#
loop_
_entity.id
_entity.type
_entity.pdbx_description
1 polymer ?
#
loop_
_entity_poly.entity_id
_entity_poly.type
_entity_poly.pdbx_seq_one_letter_code
_entity_poly.pdbx_strand_id
1 'polypeptide(L)'
;MMERVLGPLPEHMIRKSSSSAQKYFRRATRLNWPEGAVSRESIRAVKKLDRLKDLVSRNAGHSKAELADLLYSILRFEPSERLTAQEALEHPFFRNPT
;
A
#
# COMPACT_ATOMS: atom_id res chain seq x y z
N MET A 1 -5.28 -6.95 -0.02
CA MET A 1 -5.89 -5.68 -0.46
C MET A 1 -5.00 -4.54 -0.02
N MET A 2 -4.72 -3.58 -0.91
CA MET A 2 -3.74 -2.51 -0.66
C MET A 2 -4.09 -1.64 0.54
N GLU A 3 -5.35 -1.23 0.70
CA GLU A 3 -5.74 -0.36 1.81
C GLU A 3 -5.48 -0.96 3.20
N ARG A 4 -5.53 -2.29 3.31
CA ARG A 4 -5.22 -3.01 4.55
C ARG A 4 -3.73 -2.93 4.91
N VAL A 5 -2.85 -2.94 3.91
CA VAL A 5 -1.40 -3.02 4.08
C VAL A 5 -0.80 -1.62 4.19
N LEU A 6 -1.25 -0.69 3.33
CA LEU A 6 -0.64 0.62 3.11
C LEU A 6 -1.45 1.79 3.70
N GLY A 7 -2.73 1.58 4.03
CA GLY A 7 -3.64 2.66 4.43
C GLY A 7 -4.58 3.10 3.29
N PRO A 8 -5.49 4.05 3.54
CA PRO A 8 -6.57 4.39 2.61
C PRO A 8 -6.05 4.91 1.27
N LEU A 9 -6.76 4.61 0.19
CA LEU A 9 -6.47 5.18 -1.12
C LEU A 9 -6.84 6.68 -1.12
N PRO A 10 -6.00 7.57 -1.68
CA PRO A 10 -6.30 9.00 -1.72
C PRO A 10 -7.58 9.31 -2.50
N GLU A 11 -8.44 10.18 -1.95
CA GLU A 11 -9.74 10.50 -2.55
C GLU A 11 -9.63 11.07 -3.97
N HIS A 12 -8.61 11.87 -4.25
CA HIS A 12 -8.44 12.48 -5.56
C HIS A 12 -8.17 11.42 -6.64
N MET A 13 -7.51 10.32 -6.31
CA MET A 13 -7.30 9.19 -7.23
C MET A 13 -8.61 8.46 -7.49
N ILE A 14 -9.45 8.30 -6.47
CA ILE A 14 -10.78 7.68 -6.61
C ILE A 14 -11.65 8.52 -7.55
N ARG A 15 -11.69 9.84 -7.33
CA ARG A 15 -12.47 10.77 -8.17
C ARG A 15 -11.98 10.83 -9.61
N LYS A 16 -10.66 10.74 -9.83
CA LYS A 16 -10.04 10.70 -11.17
C LYS A 16 -10.12 9.32 -11.85
N SER A 17 -10.64 8.30 -11.17
CA SER A 17 -10.68 6.94 -11.74
C SER A 17 -11.63 6.84 -12.93
N SER A 18 -11.27 5.98 -13.88
CA SER A 18 -12.05 5.76 -15.11
C SER A 18 -13.45 5.23 -14.81
N SER A 19 -14.39 5.43 -15.75
CA SER A 19 -15.76 4.93 -15.62
C SER A 19 -15.85 3.43 -15.36
N SER A 20 -14.92 2.63 -15.91
CA SER A 20 -14.85 1.18 -15.68
C SER A 20 -14.39 0.79 -14.28
N ALA A 21 -13.62 1.67 -13.60
CA ALA A 21 -13.14 1.48 -12.25
C ALA A 21 -14.15 1.93 -11.17
N GLN A 22 -15.11 2.80 -11.52
CA GLN A 22 -16.10 3.35 -10.59
C GLN A 22 -16.89 2.27 -9.82
N LYS A 23 -17.12 1.09 -10.42
CA LYS A 23 -17.78 -0.06 -9.78
C LYS A 23 -17.06 -0.57 -8.52
N TYR A 24 -15.77 -0.29 -8.37
CA TYR A 24 -14.99 -0.68 -7.21
C TYR A 24 -15.13 0.30 -6.04
N PHE A 25 -15.78 1.45 -6.23
CA PHE A 25 -15.92 2.49 -5.23
C PHE A 25 -17.37 2.70 -4.82
N ARG A 26 -17.58 2.95 -3.53
CA ARG A 26 -18.89 3.30 -2.96
C ARG A 26 -18.95 4.81 -2.78
N ARG A 27 -19.99 5.44 -3.35
CA ARG A 27 -20.21 6.90 -3.30
C ARG A 27 -19.01 7.72 -3.82
N ALA A 28 -18.20 7.15 -4.72
CA ALA A 28 -17.02 7.77 -5.32
C ALA A 28 -15.97 8.33 -4.33
N THR A 29 -15.95 7.86 -3.08
CA THR A 29 -15.01 8.35 -2.05
C THR A 29 -14.22 7.26 -1.35
N ARG A 30 -14.70 6.01 -1.37
CA ARG A 30 -14.04 4.89 -0.69
C ARG A 30 -14.23 3.60 -1.46
N LEU A 31 -13.34 2.64 -1.24
CA LEU A 31 -13.49 1.31 -1.81
C LEU A 31 -14.81 0.65 -1.37
N ASN A 32 -15.45 -0.07 -2.30
CA ASN A 32 -16.63 -0.88 -2.02
C ASN A 32 -16.20 -2.21 -1.35
N TRP A 33 -15.63 -2.12 -0.16
CA TRP A 33 -15.21 -3.26 0.64
C TRP A 33 -15.55 -3.02 2.12
N PRO A 34 -16.05 -4.03 2.86
CA PRO A 34 -16.21 -5.43 2.46
C PRO A 34 -17.47 -5.76 1.66
N GLU A 35 -18.42 -4.84 1.50
CA GLU A 35 -19.74 -5.14 0.92
C GLU A 35 -19.69 -5.57 -0.55
N GLY A 36 -18.72 -5.07 -1.32
CA GLY A 36 -18.48 -5.48 -2.71
C GLY A 36 -17.52 -6.67 -2.87
N ALA A 37 -17.16 -7.36 -1.78
CA ALA A 37 -16.27 -8.51 -1.86
C ALA A 37 -16.97 -9.75 -2.46
N VAL A 38 -16.20 -10.54 -3.22
CA VAL A 38 -16.72 -11.73 -3.95
C VAL A 38 -17.15 -12.88 -3.04
N SER A 39 -16.58 -12.99 -1.83
CA SER A 39 -16.88 -14.07 -0.89
C SER A 39 -16.46 -13.72 0.54
N ARG A 40 -17.03 -14.45 1.52
CA ARG A 40 -16.64 -14.32 2.93
C ARG A 40 -15.19 -14.76 3.15
N GLU A 41 -14.74 -15.75 2.40
CA GLU A 41 -13.37 -16.28 2.40
C GLU A 41 -12.39 -15.18 1.98
N SER A 42 -12.70 -14.43 0.92
CA SER A 42 -11.91 -13.28 0.47
C SER A 42 -11.84 -12.19 1.54
N ILE A 43 -12.96 -11.87 2.19
CA ILE A 43 -12.98 -10.91 3.31
C ILE A 43 -12.07 -11.39 4.45
N ARG A 44 -12.15 -12.67 4.84
CA ARG A 44 -11.30 -13.25 5.90
C ARG A 44 -9.83 -13.19 5.50
N ALA A 45 -9.48 -13.53 4.26
CA ALA A 45 -8.11 -13.47 3.76
C ALA A 45 -7.55 -12.04 3.82
N VAL A 46 -8.31 -11.04 3.39
CA VAL A 46 -7.90 -9.63 3.48
C VAL A 46 -7.74 -9.18 4.93
N LYS A 47 -8.67 -9.54 5.83
CA LYS A 47 -8.59 -9.17 7.25
C LYS A 47 -7.37 -9.74 7.97
N LYS A 48 -6.87 -10.91 7.53
CA LYS A 48 -5.66 -11.55 8.05
C LYS A 48 -4.36 -10.88 7.59
N LEU A 49 -4.41 -9.99 6.60
CA LEU A 49 -3.22 -9.27 6.18
C LEU A 49 -2.80 -8.27 7.26
N ASP A 50 -1.51 -8.26 7.51
CA ASP A 50 -0.85 -7.32 8.40
C ASP A 50 -0.54 -6.00 7.69
N ARG A 51 -0.34 -4.93 8.47
CA ARG A 51 0.14 -3.67 7.91
C ARG A 51 1.61 -3.80 7.53
N LEU A 52 2.06 -3.00 6.56
CA LEU A 52 3.45 -3.02 6.11
C LEU A 52 4.44 -2.84 7.28
N LYS A 53 4.16 -1.89 8.17
CA LYS A 53 4.97 -1.67 9.39
C LYS A 53 5.11 -2.94 10.25
N ASP A 54 4.06 -3.75 10.37
CA ASP A 54 4.04 -4.93 11.24
C ASP A 54 4.79 -6.09 10.55
N LEU A 55 4.69 -6.18 9.22
CA LEU A 55 5.48 -7.10 8.41
C LEU A 55 6.98 -6.79 8.51
N VAL A 56 7.39 -5.54 8.35
CA VAL A 56 8.80 -5.15 8.44
C VAL A 56 9.31 -5.34 9.86
N SER A 57 8.55 -4.94 10.88
CA SER A 57 8.95 -5.06 12.28
C SER A 57 9.21 -6.50 12.73
N ARG A 58 8.54 -7.49 12.12
CA ARG A 58 8.73 -8.92 12.43
C ARG A 58 9.89 -9.56 11.67
N ASN A 59 10.22 -9.04 10.47
CA ASN A 59 11.13 -9.74 9.55
C ASN A 59 12.48 -9.05 9.34
N ALA A 60 12.59 -7.73 9.51
CA ALA A 60 13.87 -7.04 9.40
C ALA A 60 14.62 -7.07 10.74
N GLY A 61 15.95 -6.97 10.72
CA GLY A 61 16.79 -6.94 11.93
C GLY A 61 17.00 -5.51 12.43
N HIS A 62 18.23 -5.01 12.30
CA HIS A 62 18.58 -3.63 12.65
C HIS A 62 18.05 -2.60 11.64
N SER A 63 17.92 -2.96 10.36
CA SER A 63 17.49 -2.05 9.27
C SER A 63 15.97 -1.95 9.09
N LYS A 64 15.19 -2.17 10.16
CA LYS A 64 13.71 -2.17 10.09
C LYS A 64 13.17 -0.81 9.63
N ALA A 65 13.74 0.28 10.15
CA ALA A 65 13.26 1.62 9.87
C ALA A 65 13.52 2.00 8.41
N GLU A 66 14.74 1.76 7.94
CA GLU A 66 15.19 2.07 6.58
C GLU A 66 14.47 1.21 5.54
N LEU A 67 14.25 -0.08 5.84
CA LEU A 67 13.47 -0.94 4.96
C LEU A 67 12.00 -0.50 4.89
N ALA A 68 11.40 -0.15 6.03
CA ALA A 68 10.02 0.33 6.05
C ALA A 68 9.89 1.62 5.23
N ASP A 69 10.82 2.56 5.41
CA ASP A 69 10.83 3.84 4.70
C ASP A 69 10.96 3.65 3.19
N LEU A 70 11.90 2.80 2.76
CA LEU A 70 12.07 2.44 1.35
C LEU A 70 10.77 1.86 0.76
N LEU A 71 10.18 0.88 1.45
CA LEU A 71 8.96 0.21 0.98
C LEU A 71 7.77 1.15 0.94
N TYR A 72 7.59 2.03 1.94
CA TYR A 72 6.54 3.04 1.92
C TYR A 72 6.74 4.05 0.78
N SER A 73 7.98 4.40 0.44
CA SER A 73 8.32 5.32 -0.64
C SER A 73 8.09 4.72 -2.03
N ILE A 74 8.40 3.44 -2.23
CA ILE A 74 8.15 2.72 -3.48
C ILE A 74 6.68 2.32 -3.63
N LEU A 75 5.95 2.09 -2.54
CA LEU A 75 4.54 1.65 -2.57
C LEU A 75 3.55 2.81 -2.41
N ARG A 76 3.98 4.07 -2.60
CA ARG A 76 3.07 5.22 -2.64
C ARG A 76 1.97 5.02 -3.69
N PHE A 77 0.74 5.37 -3.32
CA PHE A 77 -0.40 5.32 -4.23
C PHE A 77 -0.24 6.31 -5.37
N GLU A 78 0.07 7.56 -5.06
CA GLU A 78 0.29 8.61 -6.06
C GLU A 78 1.57 8.32 -6.85
N PRO A 79 1.49 8.08 -8.17
CA PRO A 79 2.67 7.75 -8.96
C PRO A 79 3.71 8.87 -8.99
N SER A 80 3.29 10.15 -8.93
CA SER A 80 4.23 11.27 -8.92
C SER A 80 4.97 11.44 -7.59
N GLU A 81 4.48 10.84 -6.51
CA GLU A 81 5.16 10.81 -5.19
C GLU A 81 5.97 9.53 -4.98
N ARG A 82 5.89 8.58 -5.93
CA ARG A 82 6.56 7.29 -5.81
C ARG A 82 8.03 7.43 -6.13
N LEU A 83 8.86 6.87 -5.26
CA LEU A 83 10.30 6.79 -5.48
C LEU A 83 10.61 6.06 -6.79
N THR A 84 11.46 6.64 -7.62
CA THR A 84 11.97 5.98 -8.83
C THR A 84 13.00 4.91 -8.48
N ALA A 85 13.30 4.02 -9.43
CA ALA A 85 14.34 3.01 -9.24
C ALA A 85 15.72 3.64 -8.98
N GLN A 86 16.04 4.74 -9.65
CA GLN A 86 17.32 5.45 -9.48
C GLN A 86 17.41 6.07 -8.07
N GLU A 87 16.37 6.75 -7.60
CA GLU A 87 16.34 7.31 -6.24
C GLU A 87 16.33 6.20 -5.18
N ALA A 88 15.68 5.07 -5.46
CA ALA A 88 15.67 3.92 -4.57
C ALA A 88 17.07 3.32 -4.36
N LEU A 89 17.91 3.25 -5.39
CA LEU A 89 19.30 2.78 -5.26
C LEU A 89 20.15 3.68 -4.35
N GLU A 90 19.80 4.96 -4.26
CA GLU A 90 20.45 5.95 -3.41
C GLU A 90 19.87 6.00 -1.98
N HIS A 91 18.90 5.13 -1.65
CA HIS A 91 18.23 5.14 -0.35
C HIS A 91 19.17 4.68 0.79
N PRO A 92 19.05 5.24 2.02
CA PRO A 92 19.87 4.84 3.18
C PRO A 92 19.90 3.33 3.44
N PHE A 93 18.80 2.63 3.12
CA PHE A 93 18.71 1.17 3.20
C PHE A 93 19.82 0.45 2.43
N PHE A 94 20.23 0.94 1.26
CA PHE A 94 21.29 0.32 0.45
C PHE A 94 22.68 0.92 0.71
N ARG A 95 22.77 2.11 1.31
CA ARG A 95 24.05 2.76 1.62
C ARG A 95 24.75 2.21 2.86
N ASN A 96 23.99 1.59 3.77
CA ASN A 96 24.52 0.96 4.97
C ASN A 96 24.34 -0.56 4.90
N PRO A 97 25.23 -1.30 4.20
CA PRO A 97 25.17 -2.75 4.20
C PRO A 97 25.39 -3.26 5.64
N THR A 98 24.36 -3.86 6.21
CA THR A 98 24.42 -4.65 7.44
C THR A 98 25.03 -6.01 7.20
#